data_AF-A0AAN0LYM4-F1
#
_entry.id   AF-A0AAN0LYM4-F1
#
_cell.length_a   1.000
_cell.length_b   1.000
_cell.length_c   1.000
_cell.angle_alpha   90.00
_cell.angle_beta   90.00
_cell.angle_gamma   90.00
#
_symmetry.space_group_name_H-M   'P 1'
#
loop_
_entity.id
_entity.type
_entity.pdbx_description
1 polymer ?
#
loop_
_entity_poly.entity_id
_entity_poly.type
_entity_poly.pdbx_seq_one_letter_code
_entity_poly.pdbx_strand_id
1 'polypeptide(L)'
;MYDGQNKIKRYDEGTHHIAKNDYYYLSVVIFEPITITLEGFKYPLDQRDVNFGDTYLTSNEILDDVGVVTLQGGPALIIQANQ
;
A
#
# COMPACT_ATOMS: atom_id res chain seq x y z
N MET A 1 6.22 11.43 -6.46
CA MET A 1 7.65 11.49 -6.81
C MET A 1 7.98 10.24 -7.59
N TYR A 2 8.65 10.36 -8.72
CA TYR A 2 9.09 9.23 -9.55
C TYR A 2 10.62 9.30 -9.62
N ASP A 3 11.27 8.31 -9.06
CA ASP A 3 12.63 7.96 -9.42
C ASP A 3 12.55 6.68 -10.25
N GLY A 4 13.53 6.38 -11.11
CA GLY A 4 13.46 5.28 -12.09
C GLY A 4 13.15 3.89 -11.50
N GLN A 5 13.17 3.76 -10.17
CA GLN A 5 12.92 2.53 -9.41
C GLN A 5 11.73 2.63 -8.45
N ASN A 6 11.27 3.83 -8.10
CA ASN A 6 10.30 4.05 -7.02
C ASN A 6 9.22 5.05 -7.44
N LYS A 7 7.96 4.68 -7.22
CA LYS A 7 6.79 5.52 -7.40
C LYS A 7 6.12 5.76 -6.05
N ILE A 8 6.13 7.01 -5.61
CA ILE A 8 5.51 7.42 -4.35
C ILE A 8 4.29 8.29 -4.65
N LYS A 9 3.12 7.91 -4.12
CA LYS A 9 1.87 8.63 -4.27
C LYS A 9 1.06 8.62 -2.97
N ARG A 10 0.44 9.76 -2.65
CA ARG A 10 -0.55 9.88 -1.56
C ARG A 10 -1.91 9.40 -2.06
N TYR A 11 -2.57 8.60 -1.25
CA TYR A 11 -3.94 8.14 -1.43
C TYR A 11 -4.77 8.61 -0.24
N ASP A 12 -5.93 9.20 -0.53
CA ASP A 12 -6.91 9.57 0.49
C ASP A 12 -7.69 8.34 0.98
N GLU A 13 -8.56 8.52 1.96
CA GLU A 13 -9.48 7.48 2.41
C GLU A 13 -10.29 6.89 1.23
N GLY A 14 -10.54 5.58 1.27
CA GLY A 14 -11.32 4.86 0.27
C GLY A 14 -10.58 3.67 -0.33
N THR A 15 -11.16 3.10 -1.38
CA THR A 15 -10.65 1.92 -2.09
C THR A 15 -9.91 2.32 -3.36
N HIS A 16 -8.67 1.82 -3.49
CA HIS A 16 -7.75 2.18 -4.56
C HIS A 16 -7.22 0.93 -5.25
N HIS A 17 -7.26 0.95 -6.58
CA HIS A 17 -6.70 -0.10 -7.42
C HIS A 17 -5.27 0.26 -7.81
N ILE A 18 -4.31 -0.57 -7.40
CA ILE A 18 -2.89 -0.36 -7.61
C ILE A 18 -2.41 -1.33 -8.70
N ALA A 19 -2.18 -0.79 -9.90
CA ALA A 19 -1.59 -1.55 -10.99
C ALA A 19 -0.12 -1.88 -10.68
N LYS A 20 0.23 -3.16 -10.84
CA LYS A 20 1.59 -3.69 -10.67
C LYS A 20 2.54 -3.05 -11.68
N ASN A 21 2.21 -3.14 -12.98
CA ASN A 21 3.12 -2.72 -14.07
C ASN A 21 4.53 -3.30 -13.83
N ASP A 22 5.57 -2.47 -13.85
CA ASP A 22 6.95 -2.88 -13.56
C ASP A 22 7.29 -2.88 -12.05
N TYR A 23 6.34 -2.57 -11.15
CA TYR A 23 6.57 -2.47 -9.71
C TYR A 23 5.99 -3.67 -8.96
N TYR A 24 6.86 -4.46 -8.33
CA TYR A 24 6.49 -5.71 -7.66
C TYR A 24 6.16 -5.50 -6.18
N TYR A 25 6.85 -4.56 -5.55
CA TYR A 25 6.76 -4.32 -4.12
C TYR A 25 5.89 -3.11 -3.79
N LEU A 26 5.16 -3.20 -2.68
CA LEU A 26 4.33 -2.16 -2.13
C LEU A 26 4.65 -1.95 -0.65
N SER A 27 4.94 -0.71 -0.28
CA SER A 27 5.01 -0.27 1.10
C SER A 27 3.97 0.79 1.38
N VAL A 28 3.32 0.72 2.54
CA VAL A 28 2.34 1.70 3.01
C VAL A 28 2.91 2.47 4.20
N VAL A 29 2.86 3.79 4.14
CA VAL A 29 3.28 4.68 5.21
C VAL A 29 2.07 5.50 5.64
N ILE A 30 1.65 5.32 6.90
CA ILE A 30 0.52 6.04 7.50
C ILE A 30 1.03 7.22 8.33
N PHE A 31 0.17 8.22 8.52
CA PHE A 31 0.49 9.41 9.32
C PHE A 31 -0.25 9.45 10.66
N GLU A 32 -1.34 8.70 10.75
CA GLU A 32 -2.22 8.56 11.90
C GLU A 32 -2.75 7.13 11.95
N PRO A 33 -3.30 6.66 13.08
CA PRO A 33 -3.91 5.34 13.16
C PRO A 33 -5.08 5.21 12.20
N ILE A 34 -5.05 4.17 11.36
CA ILE A 34 -6.09 3.88 10.36
C ILE A 34 -6.35 2.38 10.28
N THR A 35 -7.45 1.99 9.63
CA THR A 35 -7.76 0.59 9.30
C THR A 35 -7.45 0.34 7.82
N ILE A 36 -6.74 -0.75 7.50
CA ILE A 36 -6.32 -1.10 6.15
C ILE A 36 -6.77 -2.51 5.76
N THR A 37 -7.26 -2.66 4.53
CA THR A 37 -7.44 -3.95 3.85
C THR A 37 -6.57 -4.00 2.60
N LEU A 38 -5.87 -5.12 2.39
CA LEU A 38 -5.01 -5.40 1.24
C LEU A 38 -5.47 -6.70 0.55
N GLU A 39 -5.95 -6.60 -0.68
CA GLU A 39 -6.42 -7.74 -1.50
C GLU A 39 -5.56 -7.90 -2.76
N GLY A 40 -5.28 -9.13 -3.18
CA GLY A 40 -4.39 -9.41 -4.32
C GLY A 40 -2.89 -9.24 -3.99
N PHE A 41 -2.54 -9.27 -2.70
CA PHE A 41 -1.17 -9.18 -2.20
C PHE A 41 -0.72 -10.48 -1.54
N LYS A 42 0.60 -10.73 -1.53
CA LYS A 42 1.22 -11.90 -0.90
C LYS A 42 0.93 -12.00 0.59
N TYR A 43 0.88 -10.85 1.27
CA TYR A 43 0.49 -10.73 2.66
C TYR A 43 -0.82 -9.93 2.73
N PRO A 44 -1.98 -10.56 2.50
CA PRO A 44 -3.25 -9.85 2.57
C PRO A 44 -3.52 -9.36 3.99
N LEU A 45 -4.23 -8.25 4.10
CA LEU A 45 -4.72 -7.71 5.36
C LEU A 45 -6.23 -7.55 5.25
N ASP A 46 -6.95 -7.87 6.32
CA ASP A 46 -8.40 -7.72 6.39
C ASP A 46 -8.75 -6.86 7.60
N GLN A 47 -9.32 -5.68 7.35
CA GLN A 47 -9.73 -4.68 8.34
C GLN A 47 -8.71 -4.53 9.49
N ARG A 48 -7.45 -4.37 9.12
CA ARG A 48 -6.35 -4.32 10.09
C ARG A 48 -6.13 -2.91 10.59
N ASP A 49 -6.32 -2.71 11.89
CA ASP A 49 -5.90 -1.48 12.55
C ASP A 49 -4.38 -1.40 12.62
N VAL A 50 -3.83 -0.28 12.15
CA VAL A 50 -2.39 0.01 12.11
C VAL A 50 -2.11 1.36 12.76
N ASN A 51 -0.99 1.43 13.49
CA ASN A 51 -0.53 2.61 14.18
C ASN A 51 0.74 3.18 13.53
N PHE A 52 1.01 4.45 13.81
CA PHE A 52 2.23 5.08 13.34
C PHE A 52 3.47 4.33 13.89
N GLY A 53 4.33 3.86 12.99
CA GLY A 53 5.53 3.09 13.34
C GLY A 53 5.38 1.56 13.25
N ASP A 54 4.21 1.05 12.91
CA ASP A 54 4.02 -0.39 12.66
C ASP A 54 4.83 -0.84 11.43
N THR A 55 5.62 -1.91 11.59
CA THR A 55 6.54 -2.41 10.55
C THR A 55 5.88 -3.37 9.56
N TYR A 56 4.64 -3.79 9.80
CA TYR A 56 3.92 -4.78 8.97
C TYR A 56 3.58 -4.29 7.55
N LEU A 57 3.74 -2.99 7.30
CA LEU A 57 3.32 -2.34 6.07
C LEU A 57 4.42 -2.23 5.01
N THR A 58 5.60 -2.80 5.25
CA THR A 58 6.74 -2.69 4.35
C THR A 58 6.90 -3.95 3.47
N SER A 59 7.21 -3.73 2.19
CA SER A 59 7.61 -4.77 1.23
C SER A 59 6.59 -5.91 1.00
N ASN A 60 5.31 -5.58 0.86
CA ASN A 60 4.31 -6.52 0.36
C ASN A 60 4.48 -6.72 -1.16
N GLU A 61 4.04 -7.85 -1.71
CA GLU A 61 4.15 -8.15 -3.15
C GLU A 61 2.77 -8.21 -3.78
N ILE A 62 2.56 -7.53 -4.92
CA ILE A 62 1.33 -7.65 -5.71
C ILE A 62 1.41 -8.97 -6.50
N LEU A 63 0.44 -9.88 -6.26
CA LEU A 63 0.44 -11.21 -6.86
C LEU A 63 0.05 -11.15 -8.35
N ASP A 64 -1.05 -10.47 -8.64
CA ASP A 64 -1.64 -10.34 -9.97
C ASP A 64 -1.30 -8.99 -10.63
N ASP A 65 -2.01 -8.61 -11.69
CA ASP A 65 -1.79 -7.33 -12.39
C ASP A 65 -2.23 -6.11 -11.56
N VAL A 66 -3.14 -6.31 -10.61
CA VAL A 66 -3.73 -5.26 -9.77
C VAL A 66 -3.90 -5.77 -8.34
N GLY A 67 -3.45 -4.97 -7.38
CA GLY A 67 -3.80 -5.12 -5.96
C GLY A 67 -4.81 -4.06 -5.54
N VAL A 68 -5.65 -4.36 -4.54
CA VAL A 68 -6.64 -3.41 -4.00
C VAL A 68 -6.25 -3.01 -2.58
N VAL A 69 -6.14 -1.71 -2.37
CA VAL A 69 -5.85 -1.10 -1.06
C VAL A 69 -7.07 -0.31 -0.61
N THR A 70 -7.66 -0.69 0.51
CA THR A 70 -8.73 0.08 1.15
C THR A 70 -8.18 0.73 2.41
N LEU A 71 -8.32 2.06 2.50
CA LEU A 71 -7.90 2.88 3.64
C LEU A 71 -9.16 3.43 4.33
N GLN A 72 -9.25 3.32 5.65
CA GLN A 72 -10.36 3.85 6.45
C GLN A 72 -9.80 4.67 7.63
N GLY A 73 -10.28 5.89 7.80
CA GLY A 73 -9.89 6.78 8.90
C GLY A 73 -8.77 7.76 8.57
N GLY A 74 -8.20 7.73 7.36
CA GLY A 74 -7.19 8.70 6.96
C GLY A 74 -6.41 8.35 5.68
N PRO A 75 -5.57 9.27 5.20
CA PRO A 75 -4.73 9.07 4.03
C PRO A 75 -3.47 8.26 4.34
N ALA A 76 -2.87 7.69 3.29
CA ALA A 76 -1.57 7.04 3.36
C ALA A 76 -0.67 7.41 2.18
N LEU A 77 0.64 7.32 2.37
CA LEU A 77 1.59 7.25 1.27
C LEU A 77 1.78 5.79 0.87
N ILE A 78 1.64 5.52 -0.42
CA ILE A 78 1.95 4.21 -1.00
C ILE A 78 3.20 4.38 -1.87
N ILE A 79 4.15 3.49 -1.63
CA ILE A 79 5.42 3.39 -2.34
C ILE A 79 5.39 2.09 -3.13
N GLN A 80 5.45 2.20 -4.46
CA GLN A 80 5.64 1.07 -5.36
C GLN A 80 7.12 1.03 -5.78
N ALA A 81 7.78 -0.13 -5.65
CA ALA A 81 9.18 -0.34 -6.01
C ALA A 81 9.35 -1.53 -6.97
N ASN A 82 10.32 -1.44 -7.88
CA ASN A 82 10.61 -2.47 -8.87
C ASN A 82 11.84 -3.34 -8.54
N GLN A 83 12.54 -3.05 -7.44
CA GLN A 83 13.66 -3.81 -6.87
C GLN A 83 13.62 -3.76 -5.34
#